data_AF-A0A2D5WKU9-F1
#
_entry.id   AF-A0A2D5WKU9-F1
#
_cell.length_a   1.000
_cell.length_b   1.000
_cell.length_c   1.000
_cell.angle_alpha   90.00
_cell.angle_beta   90.00
_cell.angle_gamma   90.00
#
_symmetry.space_group_name_H-M   'P 1'
#
loop_
_entity.id
_entity.type
_entity.pdbx_description
1 polymer ?
#
loop_
_entity_poly.entity_id
_entity_poly.type
_entity_poly.pdbx_seq_one_letter_code
_entity_poly.pdbx_strand_id
1 'polypeptide(L)'
;FPEGKRSNQKELLPFKKGAAYISKDFNLPIIPVVTHNAHNLMRKGEVWLRSGEINLEILDPITNTEKYSVEELTTNIYNLIDSKLKI
;
A
#
# COMPACT_ATOMS: atom_id res chain seq x y z
N PHE A 1 2.45 -4.49 -4.28
CA PHE A 1 2.56 -3.02 -4.43
C PHE A 1 1.55 -2.49 -5.44
N PRO A 2 0.37 -2.03 -4.99
CA PRO A 2 -0.75 -1.65 -5.86
C PRO A 2 -0.50 -0.37 -6.70
N GLU A 3 0.41 0.52 -6.30
CA GLU A 3 0.80 1.71 -7.09
C GLU A 3 1.50 1.38 -8.42
N GLY A 4 2.06 0.17 -8.53
CA GLY A 4 2.74 -0.32 -9.73
C GLY A 4 4.11 0.31 -10.03
N LYS A 5 4.55 1.32 -9.26
CA LYS A 5 5.89 1.91 -9.29
C LYS A 5 6.18 2.59 -7.95
N ARG A 6 7.46 2.81 -7.62
CA ARG A 6 7.84 3.68 -6.49
C ARG A 6 7.42 5.13 -6.79
N SER A 7 6.83 5.80 -5.81
CA SER A 7 6.52 7.23 -5.87
C SER A 7 7.82 8.05 -5.92
N ASN A 8 7.81 9.13 -6.72
CA ASN A 8 8.87 10.13 -6.72
C ASN A 8 8.61 11.23 -5.68
N GLN A 9 7.43 11.22 -5.05
CA GLN A 9 6.99 12.16 -4.04
C GLN A 9 6.73 11.41 -2.72
N LYS A 10 6.47 12.13 -1.64
CA LYS A 10 6.08 11.55 -0.35
C LYS A 10 4.61 11.10 -0.30
N GLU A 11 3.88 11.27 -1.40
CA GLU A 11 2.47 10.93 -1.51
C GLU A 11 2.29 9.58 -2.23
N LEU A 12 1.24 8.86 -1.83
CA LEU A 12 0.81 7.63 -2.49
C LEU A 12 0.27 7.95 -3.89
N LEU A 13 0.64 7.10 -4.85
CA LEU A 13 0.02 7.09 -6.15
C LEU A 13 -1.32 6.33 -6.12
N PRO A 14 -2.21 6.56 -7.09
CA PRO A 14 -3.45 5.79 -7.20
C PRO A 14 -3.18 4.28 -7.26
N PHE A 15 -3.99 3.51 -6.54
CA PHE A 15 -3.87 2.06 -6.52
C PHE A 15 -4.53 1.42 -7.74
N LYS A 16 -3.83 0.45 -8.33
CA LYS A 16 -4.39 -0.43 -9.35
C LYS A 16 -5.31 -1.48 -8.71
N LYS A 17 -6.31 -1.89 -9.47
CA LYS A 17 -7.39 -2.81 -9.03
C LYS A 17 -6.97 -4.28 -8.87
N GLY A 18 -5.77 -4.67 -9.29
CA GLY A 18 -5.37 -6.08 -9.37
C GLY A 18 -5.46 -6.83 -8.03
N ALA A 19 -5.07 -6.19 -6.92
CA ALA A 19 -5.19 -6.79 -5.59
C ALA A 19 -6.65 -7.03 -5.19
N ALA A 20 -7.54 -6.09 -5.52
CA ALA A 20 -8.97 -6.21 -5.24
C ALA A 20 -9.62 -7.33 -6.07
N TYR A 21 -9.28 -7.47 -7.36
CA TYR A 21 -9.75 -8.59 -8.18
C TYR A 21 -9.31 -9.94 -7.59
N ILE A 22 -8.02 -10.14 -7.34
CA ILE A 22 -7.49 -11.40 -6.79
C ILE A 22 -8.16 -11.72 -5.46
N SER A 23 -8.28 -10.74 -4.57
CA SER A 23 -8.88 -10.96 -3.27
C SER A 23 -10.35 -11.34 -3.37
N LYS A 24 -11.14 -10.65 -4.21
CA LYS A 24 -12.58 -10.90 -4.38
C LYS A 24 -12.85 -12.24 -5.05
N ASP A 25 -12.14 -12.56 -6.13
CA ASP A 25 -12.36 -13.75 -6.94
C ASP A 25 -12.01 -15.05 -6.19
N PHE A 26 -11.06 -14.97 -5.26
CA PHE A 26 -10.59 -16.12 -4.48
C PHE A 26 -10.98 -16.08 -3.00
N ASN A 27 -11.78 -15.10 -2.57
CA ASN A 27 -12.15 -14.89 -1.17
C ASN A 27 -10.93 -14.90 -0.21
N LEU A 28 -9.91 -14.12 -0.58
CA LEU A 28 -8.66 -14.04 0.18
C LEU A 28 -8.63 -12.76 1.00
N PRO A 29 -8.23 -12.82 2.29
CA PRO A 29 -8.03 -11.60 3.07
C PRO A 29 -6.86 -10.78 2.51
N ILE A 30 -6.94 -9.45 2.67
CA ILE A 30 -5.84 -8.54 2.34
C ILE A 30 -5.23 -8.05 3.65
N ILE A 31 -3.91 -8.20 3.81
CA ILE A 31 -3.15 -7.64 4.93
C ILE A 31 -2.46 -6.36 4.44
N PRO A 32 -2.91 -5.16 4.82
CA PRO A 32 -2.23 -3.92 4.48
C PRO A 32 -0.92 -3.79 5.28
N VAL A 33 0.15 -3.39 4.61
CA VAL A 33 1.46 -3.13 5.23
C VAL A 33 1.90 -1.73 4.82
N VAL A 34 2.26 -0.92 5.82
CA VAL A 34 2.73 0.46 5.65
C VAL A 34 4.22 0.50 5.95
N THR A 35 4.98 1.17 5.08
CA THR A 35 6.44 1.29 5.20
C THR A 35 6.80 2.76 5.38
N HIS A 36 7.33 3.10 6.55
CA HIS A 36 7.75 4.46 6.86
C HIS A 36 9.25 4.64 6.55
N ASN A 37 9.62 5.87 6.19
CA ASN A 37 11.00 6.33 5.96
C ASN A 37 11.77 5.70 4.77
N ALA A 38 11.30 4.61 4.16
CA ALA A 38 12.00 3.96 3.03
C ALA A 38 12.29 4.92 1.86
N HIS A 39 11.37 5.85 1.55
CA HIS A 39 11.60 6.86 0.51
C HIS A 39 12.77 7.80 0.83
N ASN A 40 12.97 8.17 2.09
CA ASN A 40 14.08 9.06 2.47
C ASN A 40 15.43 8.34 2.44
N LEU A 41 15.45 7.04 2.69
CA LEU A 41 16.67 6.22 2.68
C LEU A 41 17.11 5.82 1.27
N MET A 42 16.15 5.69 0.34
CA MET A 42 16.43 5.39 -1.06
C MET A 42 15.44 6.11 -1.98
N ARG A 43 15.73 7.37 -2.34
CA ARG A 43 14.88 8.08 -3.29
C ARG A 43 15.00 7.43 -4.66
N LYS A 44 13.90 7.39 -5.40
CA LYS A 44 13.91 6.82 -6.75
C LYS A 44 14.84 7.64 -7.65
N GLY A 45 15.81 6.96 -8.27
CA GLY A 45 16.82 7.55 -9.12
C GLY A 45 18.14 7.87 -8.41
N GLU A 46 18.19 7.81 -7.07
CA GLU A 46 19.46 7.86 -6.35
C GLU A 46 20.23 6.53 -6.52
N VAL A 47 21.56 6.65 -6.64
CA VAL A 47 22.49 5.51 -6.74
C VAL A 47 22.88 4.99 -5.36
N TRP A 48 22.97 5.89 -4.37
CA TRP A 48 23.47 5.60 -3.04
C TRP A 48 22.35 5.52 -2.02
N LEU A 49 22.39 4.48 -1.18
CA LEU A 49 21.50 4.29 -0.03
C LEU A 49 22.00 5.13 1.15
N ARG A 50 21.06 5.66 1.95
CA ARG A 50 21.36 6.29 3.23
C ARG A 50 21.10 5.29 4.36
N SER A 51 21.98 5.28 5.36
CA SER A 51 21.73 4.51 6.58
C SER A 51 20.59 5.13 7.38
N GLY A 52 19.80 4.29 8.04
CA GLY A 52 18.69 4.70 8.89
C GLY A 52 17.72 3.55 9.13
N GLU A 53 16.64 3.86 9.84
CA GLU A 53 15.64 2.87 10.25
C GLU A 53 14.41 2.90 9.32
N ILE A 54 13.84 1.71 9.08
CA ILE A 54 12.56 1.52 8.42
C ILE A 54 11.59 0.96 9.44
N ASN A 55 10.47 1.64 9.64
CA ASN A 55 9.37 1.14 10.47
C ASN A 55 8.32 0.51 9.56
N LEU A 56 7.87 -0.69 9.92
CA LEU A 56 6.79 -1.41 9.24
C LEU A 56 5.58 -1.47 10.16
N GLU A 57 4.43 -0.96 9.71
CA GLU A 57 3.14 -1.13 10.37
C GLU A 57 2.35 -2.19 9.61
N ILE A 58 2.05 -3.32 10.26
CA ILE A 58 1.20 -4.37 9.70
C ILE A 58 -0.19 -4.14 10.28
N LEU A 59 -1.16 -3.89 9.41
CA LEU A 59 -2.54 -3.58 9.81
C LEU A 59 -3.39 -4.84 9.91
N ASP A 60 -4.56 -4.70 10.53
CA ASP A 60 -5.54 -5.78 10.60
C ASP A 60 -5.97 -6.24 9.20
N PRO A 61 -6.21 -7.56 9.01
CA PRO A 61 -6.66 -8.08 7.75
C PRO A 61 -8.04 -7.51 7.36
N ILE A 62 -8.16 -7.07 6.11
CA ILE A 62 -9.46 -6.82 5.48
C ILE A 62 -10.01 -8.18 5.05
N THR A 63 -11.12 -8.59 5.65
CA THR A 63 -11.79 -9.88 5.44
C THR A 63 -13.13 -9.68 4.72
N ASN A 64 -13.77 -10.79 4.31
CA ASN A 64 -15.05 -10.77 3.59
C ASN A 64 -15.00 -9.89 2.33
N THR A 65 -13.90 -9.99 1.59
CA THR A 65 -13.60 -9.11 0.44
C THR A 65 -14.53 -9.35 -0.75
N GLU A 66 -15.17 -10.52 -0.81
CA GLU A 66 -16.22 -10.87 -1.76
C GLU A 66 -17.44 -9.93 -1.70
N LYS A 67 -17.68 -9.27 -0.56
CA LYS A 67 -18.84 -8.39 -0.33
C LYS A 67 -18.68 -6.98 -0.89
N TYR A 68 -17.46 -6.56 -1.23
CA TYR A 68 -17.19 -5.22 -1.77
C TYR A 68 -17.20 -5.24 -3.30
N SER A 69 -17.52 -4.11 -3.94
CA SER A 69 -17.10 -3.88 -5.33
C SER A 69 -15.58 -3.74 -5.41
N VAL A 70 -15.03 -3.94 -6.60
CA VAL A 70 -13.58 -3.80 -6.84
C VAL A 70 -13.13 -2.37 -6.57
N GLU A 71 -13.95 -1.38 -6.95
CA GLU A 71 -13.72 0.04 -6.72
C GLU A 71 -13.73 0.39 -5.23
N GLU A 72 -14.73 -0.09 -4.48
CA GLU A 72 -14.82 0.14 -3.03
C GLU A 72 -13.63 -0.47 -2.30
N LEU A 73 -13.29 -1.72 -2.62
CA LEU A 73 -12.17 -2.40 -1.97
C LEU A 73 -10.84 -1.71 -2.29
N THR A 74 -10.62 -1.32 -3.55
CA THR A 74 -9.41 -0.56 -3.95
C THR A 74 -9.31 0.77 -3.20
N THR A 75 -10.43 1.50 -3.09
CA THR A 75 -10.50 2.79 -2.40
C THR A 75 -10.29 2.65 -0.89
N ASN A 76 -10.88 1.60 -0.28
CA ASN A 76 -10.71 1.30 1.12
C ASN A 76 -9.24 1.02 1.46
N ILE A 77 -8.57 0.15 0.70
CA ILE A 77 -7.14 -0.17 0.90
C ILE A 77 -6.29 1.10 0.75
N TYR A 78 -6.57 1.93 -0.26
CA TYR A 78 -5.86 3.19 -0.45
C TYR A 78 -6.01 4.12 0.76
N ASN A 79 -7.25 4.42 1.17
CA ASN A 79 -7.53 5.34 2.27
C ASN A 79 -6.93 4.86 3.59
N LEU A 80 -7.01 3.54 3.85
CA LEU A 80 -6.43 2.94 5.05
C LEU A 80 -4.92 3.14 5.09
N ILE A 81 -4.20 2.82 4.01
CA ILE A 81 -2.74 3.00 3.95
C ILE A 81 -2.36 4.49 3.99
N ASP A 82 -3.09 5.36 3.29
CA ASP A 82 -2.84 6.81 3.27
C ASP A 82 -3.01 7.45 4.66
N SER A 83 -4.04 7.03 5.41
CA SER A 83 -4.29 7.51 6.76
C SER A 83 -3.14 7.21 7.73
N LYS A 84 -2.45 6.10 7.52
CA LYS A 84 -1.32 5.64 8.34
C LYS A 84 0.01 6.25 7.90
N LEU A 85 0.20 6.45 6.61
CA LEU A 85 1.44 7.02 6.07
C LEU A 85 1.66 8.49 6.46
N LYS A 86 0.56 9.24 6.71
CA LYS A 86 0.59 10.68 7.07
C LYS A 86 0.92 10.94 8.55
N ILE A 87 1.00 9.89 9.37
CA ILE A 87 1.36 9.94 10.80
C ILE A 87 2.88 9.78 10.92
#